data_AF-A0A5C7PSR8-F1
#
_entry.id   AF-A0A5C7PSR8-F1
#
_cell.length_a   1.000
_cell.length_b   1.000
_cell.length_c   1.000
_cell.angle_alpha   90.00
_cell.angle_beta   90.00
_cell.angle_gamma   90.00
#
_symmetry.space_group_name_H-M   'P 1'
#
loop_
_entity.id
_entity.type
_entity.pdbx_description
1 polymer ?
#
loop_
_entity_poly.entity_id
_entity_poly.type
_entity_poly.pdbx_seq_one_letter_code
_entity_poly.pdbx_strand_id
1 'polypeptide(L)'
;MMRIIFALLLFVTAASAEPRPGVDYLAGVKYERVMIENHPRGWTAGIFLDTFGNGYSTLERMACSGKFSEIVAHIAPFDNSHAYPIDKLRRSVIEGAKKIQRIAEKCPQSVLMPSPFCEHNHPSKTIKPILDQIKKVAPNTIPVNSIWRGGIVYGYTTEIHLENSRPRAPPTGEYIVSFDGFGGDGSGDFTDADLVTIFSRYKSARQIRLWNFRFNGKFGHKDSASIAQRKNWPDAKYIRGHVAMMDGREGAISWPKNSLYKPFADDHGQGGKDNKAMAILSIERSTARVYDSKGSLIDLMKRVLPNHTGNPKGARYYSTRYAYELGDLAKKNTGSRRIRIENLPLTDADLRSGLFR
;
A
#
# COMPACT_ATOMS: atom_id res chain seq x y z
N MET A 1 -42.59 43.02 -13.20
CA MET A 1 -41.48 43.34 -12.28
C MET A 1 -40.86 42.02 -11.83
N MET A 2 -39.60 41.78 -12.21
CA MET A 2 -38.85 40.52 -12.12
C MET A 2 -38.83 39.91 -10.71
N ARG A 3 -39.11 38.60 -10.60
CA ARG A 3 -38.65 37.78 -9.47
C ARG A 3 -37.42 37.01 -9.93
N ILE A 4 -36.26 37.45 -9.45
CA ILE A 4 -34.96 36.85 -9.69
C ILE A 4 -34.83 35.57 -8.84
N ILE A 5 -34.38 34.53 -9.52
CA ILE A 5 -34.01 33.20 -9.04
C ILE A 5 -32.79 33.31 -8.11
N PHE A 6 -32.89 32.79 -6.88
CA PHE A 6 -31.72 32.45 -6.07
C PHE A 6 -31.58 30.92 -6.08
N ALA A 7 -30.92 30.41 -7.12
CA ALA A 7 -30.33 29.08 -7.09
C ALA A 7 -29.10 29.16 -6.18
N LEU A 8 -29.19 28.62 -4.98
CA LEU A 8 -28.03 28.32 -4.16
C LEU A 8 -27.18 27.29 -4.93
N LEU A 9 -26.22 27.76 -5.70
CA LEU A 9 -25.08 26.99 -6.13
C LEU A 9 -24.30 26.61 -4.87
N LEU A 10 -24.60 25.43 -4.33
CA LEU A 10 -23.69 24.66 -3.50
C LEU A 10 -22.47 24.30 -4.36
N PHE A 11 -21.58 25.27 -4.53
CA PHE A 11 -20.19 24.97 -4.83
C PHE A 11 -19.65 24.25 -3.59
N VAL A 12 -19.80 22.93 -3.58
CA VAL A 12 -18.88 22.07 -2.84
C VAL A 12 -17.54 22.32 -3.51
N THR A 13 -16.78 23.26 -2.96
CA THR A 13 -15.36 23.35 -3.22
C THR A 13 -14.83 21.97 -2.83
N ALA A 14 -14.44 21.19 -3.85
CA ALA A 14 -13.62 20.01 -3.63
C ALA A 14 -12.29 20.53 -3.08
N ALA A 15 -12.25 20.82 -1.77
CA ALA A 15 -11.03 20.67 -1.01
C ALA A 15 -10.51 19.29 -1.43
N SER A 16 -9.36 19.24 -2.10
CA SER A 16 -8.81 17.96 -2.52
C SER A 16 -8.53 17.18 -1.25
N ALA A 17 -9.45 16.29 -0.89
CA ALA A 17 -9.22 15.35 0.17
C ALA A 17 -7.96 14.59 -0.22
N GLU A 18 -6.98 14.57 0.67
CA GLU A 18 -5.79 13.76 0.48
C GLU A 18 -6.22 12.33 0.12
N PRO A 19 -5.45 11.63 -0.73
CA PRO A 19 -5.78 10.28 -1.12
C PRO A 19 -5.95 9.41 0.11
N ARG A 20 -6.99 8.58 0.15
CA ARG A 20 -7.17 7.68 1.28
C ARG A 20 -6.08 6.59 1.23
N PRO A 21 -5.28 6.42 2.30
CA PRO A 21 -4.29 5.36 2.35
C PRO A 21 -4.99 4.00 2.42
N GLY A 22 -4.30 2.97 1.92
CA GLY A 22 -4.83 1.62 1.95
C GLY A 22 -3.80 0.54 1.76
N VAL A 23 -4.26 -0.71 1.76
CA VAL A 23 -3.41 -1.90 1.63
C VAL A 23 -4.05 -2.93 0.70
N ASP A 24 -3.31 -3.36 -0.32
CA ASP A 24 -3.67 -4.47 -1.18
C ASP A 24 -3.30 -5.81 -0.53
N TYR A 25 -4.27 -6.43 0.13
CA TYR A 25 -4.14 -7.77 0.72
C TYR A 25 -4.46 -8.83 -0.34
N LEU A 26 -3.68 -8.87 -1.42
CA LEU A 26 -3.93 -9.71 -2.61
C LEU A 26 -4.40 -11.12 -2.25
N ALA A 27 -3.69 -11.81 -1.35
CA ALA A 27 -4.02 -13.14 -0.85
C ALA A 27 -4.68 -13.14 0.55
N GLY A 28 -5.44 -12.10 0.90
CA GLY A 28 -6.03 -11.88 2.23
C GLY A 28 -6.84 -13.07 2.76
N VAL A 29 -7.42 -13.89 1.87
CA VAL A 29 -8.09 -15.15 2.21
C VAL A 29 -7.18 -16.15 2.96
N LYS A 30 -5.86 -16.05 2.82
CA LYS A 30 -4.88 -16.95 3.47
C LYS A 30 -4.45 -16.49 4.86
N TYR A 31 -4.65 -15.23 5.21
CA TYR A 31 -4.21 -14.64 6.49
C TYR A 31 -5.27 -13.66 7.04
N GLU A 32 -6.53 -13.97 6.78
CA GLU A 32 -7.67 -13.08 7.01
C GLU A 32 -7.74 -12.49 8.41
N ARG A 33 -7.59 -13.33 9.44
CA ARG A 33 -7.64 -12.87 10.83
C ARG A 33 -6.59 -11.79 11.09
N VAL A 34 -5.34 -12.06 10.68
CA VAL A 34 -4.21 -11.15 10.89
C VAL A 34 -4.43 -9.85 10.12
N MET A 35 -4.93 -9.93 8.88
CA MET A 35 -5.31 -8.78 8.07
C MET A 35 -6.38 -7.91 8.75
N ILE A 36 -7.52 -8.49 9.12
CA ILE A 36 -8.65 -7.74 9.69
C ILE A 36 -8.27 -7.13 11.06
N GLU A 37 -7.54 -7.87 11.90
CA GLU A 37 -7.12 -7.38 13.22
C GLU A 37 -6.18 -6.17 13.11
N ASN A 38 -5.29 -6.15 12.12
CA ASN A 38 -4.23 -5.15 11.99
C ASN A 38 -4.50 -4.07 10.92
N HIS A 39 -5.61 -4.13 10.20
CA HIS A 39 -6.01 -3.06 9.29
C HIS A 39 -6.43 -1.80 10.09
N PRO A 40 -5.93 -0.60 9.73
CA PRO A 40 -6.40 0.65 10.32
C PRO A 40 -7.87 0.92 10.00
N ARG A 41 -8.60 1.47 10.97
CA ARG A 41 -10.00 1.86 10.73
C ARG A 41 -10.07 3.05 9.77
N GLY A 42 -10.95 2.98 8.78
CA GLY A 42 -11.19 4.01 7.79
C GLY A 42 -10.27 3.97 6.58
N TRP A 43 -9.36 3.00 6.50
CA TRP A 43 -8.46 2.83 5.36
C TRP A 43 -9.11 2.01 4.26
N THR A 44 -8.54 2.12 3.05
CA THR A 44 -8.99 1.34 1.89
C THR A 44 -8.21 0.03 1.77
N ALA A 45 -8.74 -0.92 1.00
CA ALA A 45 -8.04 -2.16 0.71
C ALA A 45 -8.28 -2.67 -0.71
N GLY A 46 -7.46 -3.64 -1.13
CA GLY A 46 -7.73 -4.47 -2.29
C GLY A 46 -7.55 -5.96 -1.99
N ILE A 47 -8.24 -6.81 -2.76
CA ILE A 47 -8.21 -8.28 -2.60
C ILE A 47 -8.51 -9.00 -3.93
N PHE A 48 -7.90 -10.16 -4.15
CA PHE A 48 -8.32 -11.10 -5.20
C PHE A 48 -9.39 -12.06 -4.69
N LEU A 49 -10.45 -12.24 -5.48
CA LEU A 49 -11.55 -13.10 -5.08
C LEU A 49 -11.39 -14.56 -5.47
N ASP A 50 -10.70 -14.86 -6.57
CA ASP A 50 -10.58 -16.25 -7.05
C ASP A 50 -9.12 -16.69 -7.31
N THR A 51 -8.13 -15.81 -7.14
CA THR A 51 -6.70 -16.15 -7.33
C THR A 51 -6.15 -17.09 -6.25
N PHE A 52 -6.57 -16.90 -4.98
CA PHE A 52 -6.01 -17.61 -3.81
C PHE A 52 -6.99 -18.61 -3.19
N GLY A 53 -8.05 -18.95 -3.92
CA GLY A 53 -9.26 -19.61 -3.42
C GLY A 53 -10.42 -18.63 -3.35
N ASN A 54 -11.60 -19.11 -2.92
CA ASN A 54 -12.83 -18.33 -2.87
C ASN A 54 -12.78 -17.26 -1.75
N GLY A 55 -12.52 -16.02 -2.15
CA GLY A 55 -12.35 -14.85 -1.29
C GLY A 55 -13.64 -14.08 -0.98
N TYR A 56 -14.82 -14.50 -1.47
CA TYR A 56 -16.07 -13.76 -1.23
C TYR A 56 -16.45 -13.70 0.25
N SER A 57 -16.22 -14.79 1.00
CA SER A 57 -16.47 -14.79 2.45
C SER A 57 -15.50 -13.86 3.21
N THR A 58 -14.26 -13.75 2.73
CA THR A 58 -13.28 -12.81 3.27
C THR A 58 -13.66 -11.37 2.94
N LEU A 59 -14.08 -11.09 1.71
CA LEU A 59 -14.59 -9.77 1.31
C LEU A 59 -15.77 -9.33 2.19
N GLU A 60 -16.71 -10.24 2.45
CA GLU A 60 -17.84 -9.96 3.35
C GLU A 60 -17.37 -9.64 4.77
N ARG A 61 -16.43 -10.42 5.34
CA ARG A 61 -15.88 -10.15 6.67
C ARG A 61 -15.09 -8.84 6.72
N MET A 62 -14.36 -8.49 5.66
CA MET A 62 -13.72 -7.18 5.52
C MET A 62 -14.78 -6.07 5.56
N ALA A 63 -15.76 -6.11 4.66
CA ALA A 63 -16.80 -5.09 4.55
C ALA A 63 -17.61 -4.94 5.84
N CYS A 64 -18.04 -6.06 6.43
CA CYS A 64 -18.86 -6.05 7.64
C CYS A 64 -18.08 -5.74 8.94
N SER A 65 -16.74 -5.68 8.92
CA SER A 65 -15.96 -5.33 10.11
C SER A 65 -16.05 -3.85 10.52
N GLY A 66 -16.49 -2.97 9.62
CA GLY A 66 -16.49 -1.52 9.82
C GLY A 66 -15.09 -0.88 9.86
N LYS A 67 -14.03 -1.64 9.53
CA LYS A 67 -12.66 -1.11 9.45
C LYS A 67 -12.31 -0.56 8.06
N PHE A 68 -12.84 -1.17 7.01
CA PHE A 68 -12.45 -0.86 5.64
C PHE A 68 -13.43 0.16 5.05
N SER A 69 -12.96 1.33 4.64
CA SER A 69 -13.85 2.34 4.04
C SER A 69 -14.25 1.96 2.62
N GLU A 70 -13.29 1.50 1.82
CA GLU A 70 -13.49 1.10 0.42
C GLU A 70 -12.64 -0.14 0.11
N ILE A 71 -13.17 -1.06 -0.69
CA ILE A 71 -12.47 -2.31 -1.02
C ILE A 71 -12.53 -2.58 -2.52
N VAL A 72 -11.38 -2.56 -3.19
CA VAL A 72 -11.26 -3.06 -4.57
C VAL A 72 -11.22 -4.57 -4.57
N ALA A 73 -12.15 -5.18 -5.30
CA ALA A 73 -12.31 -6.61 -5.36
C ALA A 73 -12.11 -7.09 -6.80
N HIS A 74 -10.95 -7.69 -7.07
CA HIS A 74 -10.62 -8.24 -8.38
C HIS A 74 -11.30 -9.59 -8.55
N ILE A 75 -12.24 -9.66 -9.49
CA ILE A 75 -13.16 -10.79 -9.64
C ILE A 75 -12.46 -11.97 -10.32
N ALA A 76 -11.91 -11.76 -11.52
CA ALA A 76 -11.23 -12.84 -12.23
C ALA A 76 -9.93 -13.25 -11.52
N PRO A 77 -9.53 -14.53 -11.57
CA PRO A 77 -8.20 -14.96 -11.16
C PRO A 77 -7.12 -14.17 -11.92
N PHE A 78 -6.06 -13.80 -11.21
CA PHE A 78 -4.94 -13.05 -11.79
C PHE A 78 -4.27 -13.84 -12.92
N ASP A 79 -4.05 -13.17 -14.05
CA ASP A 79 -3.41 -13.72 -15.24
C ASP A 79 -2.13 -12.92 -15.53
N ASN A 80 -0.97 -13.56 -15.39
CA ASN A 80 0.35 -12.95 -15.64
C ASN A 80 0.53 -12.44 -17.09
N SER A 81 -0.28 -12.91 -18.05
CA SER A 81 -0.25 -12.39 -19.41
C SER A 81 -0.97 -11.06 -19.57
N HIS A 82 -1.77 -10.67 -18.57
CA HIS A 82 -2.62 -9.46 -18.58
C HIS A 82 -3.65 -9.42 -19.73
N ALA A 83 -3.87 -10.54 -20.41
CA ALA A 83 -4.61 -10.60 -21.67
C ALA A 83 -6.09 -11.00 -21.50
N TYR A 84 -6.46 -11.64 -20.39
CA TYR A 84 -7.81 -12.06 -19.97
C TYR A 84 -8.80 -12.39 -21.12
N PRO A 85 -9.15 -13.67 -21.36
CA PRO A 85 -10.09 -14.03 -22.42
C PRO A 85 -11.54 -13.62 -22.07
N ILE A 86 -11.91 -12.38 -22.39
CA ILE A 86 -13.17 -11.73 -22.02
C ILE A 86 -14.39 -12.59 -22.28
N ASP A 87 -14.52 -13.18 -23.47
CA ASP A 87 -15.75 -13.90 -23.82
C ASP A 87 -15.91 -15.18 -22.98
N LYS A 88 -14.81 -15.78 -22.53
CA LYS A 88 -14.82 -16.94 -21.62
C LYS A 88 -15.10 -16.54 -20.17
N LEU A 89 -14.60 -15.37 -19.76
CA LEU A 89 -14.68 -14.90 -18.36
C LEU A 89 -15.91 -14.02 -18.08
N ARG A 90 -16.59 -13.49 -19.11
CA ARG A 90 -17.69 -12.52 -18.93
C ARG A 90 -18.75 -13.04 -17.96
N ARG A 91 -19.21 -14.29 -18.15
CA ARG A 91 -20.25 -14.87 -17.29
C ARG A 91 -19.82 -14.93 -15.82
N SER A 92 -18.62 -15.45 -15.53
CA SER A 92 -18.14 -15.56 -14.16
C SER A 92 -17.90 -14.18 -13.52
N VAL A 93 -17.40 -13.22 -14.29
CA VAL A 93 -17.23 -11.83 -13.84
C VAL A 93 -18.56 -11.20 -13.43
N ILE A 94 -19.60 -11.32 -14.26
CA ILE A 94 -20.92 -10.74 -13.95
C ILE A 94 -21.58 -11.45 -12.75
N GLU A 95 -21.44 -12.77 -12.63
CA GLU A 95 -21.91 -13.48 -11.44
C GLU A 95 -21.14 -13.10 -10.16
N GLY A 96 -19.84 -12.83 -10.29
CA GLY A 96 -19.02 -12.28 -9.20
C GLY A 96 -19.49 -10.88 -8.77
N ALA A 97 -19.77 -9.99 -9.73
CA ALA A 97 -20.32 -8.66 -9.44
C ALA A 97 -21.67 -8.73 -8.69
N LYS A 98 -22.56 -9.66 -9.06
CA LYS A 98 -23.82 -9.89 -8.32
C LYS A 98 -23.60 -10.36 -6.88
N LYS A 99 -22.56 -11.18 -6.63
CA LYS A 99 -22.19 -11.57 -5.26
C LYS A 99 -21.70 -10.36 -4.46
N ILE A 100 -20.84 -9.53 -5.07
CA ILE A 100 -20.35 -8.28 -4.45
C ILE A 100 -21.51 -7.34 -4.13
N GLN A 101 -22.49 -7.19 -5.03
CA GLN A 101 -23.69 -6.39 -4.78
C GLN A 101 -24.44 -6.82 -3.52
N ARG A 102 -24.65 -8.14 -3.33
CA ARG A 102 -25.29 -8.66 -2.11
C ARG A 102 -24.50 -8.36 -0.84
N ILE A 103 -23.17 -8.37 -0.93
CA ILE A 103 -22.31 -7.97 0.20
C ILE A 103 -22.44 -6.46 0.45
N ALA A 104 -22.47 -5.63 -0.60
CA ALA A 104 -22.63 -4.19 -0.47
C ALA A 104 -23.98 -3.80 0.17
N GLU A 105 -25.06 -4.51 -0.14
CA GLU A 105 -26.36 -4.35 0.51
C GLU A 105 -26.33 -4.74 2.00
N LYS A 106 -25.59 -5.80 2.33
CA LYS A 106 -25.46 -6.29 3.70
C LYS A 106 -24.55 -5.44 4.57
N CYS A 107 -23.47 -4.90 4.00
CA CYS A 107 -22.43 -4.15 4.70
C CYS A 107 -22.28 -2.72 4.11
N PRO A 108 -23.33 -1.86 4.18
CA PRO A 108 -23.36 -0.58 3.47
C PRO A 108 -22.35 0.46 3.95
N GLN A 109 -21.71 0.25 5.11
CA GLN A 109 -20.65 1.10 5.64
C GLN A 109 -19.33 1.04 4.85
N SER A 110 -19.15 0.01 4.01
CA SER A 110 -17.97 -0.15 3.17
C SER A 110 -18.35 -0.04 1.70
N VAL A 111 -17.66 0.82 0.95
CA VAL A 111 -17.87 0.94 -0.49
C VAL A 111 -17.12 -0.20 -1.20
N LEU A 112 -17.86 -1.09 -1.85
CA LEU A 112 -17.25 -2.15 -2.64
C LEU A 112 -16.99 -1.68 -4.07
N MET A 113 -15.82 -2.03 -4.59
CA MET A 113 -15.31 -1.56 -5.86
C MET A 113 -14.91 -2.75 -6.76
N PRO A 114 -15.87 -3.38 -7.46
CA PRO A 114 -15.60 -4.54 -8.30
C PRO A 114 -14.70 -4.17 -9.48
N SER A 115 -13.60 -4.90 -9.65
CA SER A 115 -12.76 -4.84 -10.85
C SER A 115 -12.90 -6.16 -11.62
N PRO A 116 -13.28 -6.15 -12.91
CA PRO A 116 -13.43 -7.40 -13.67
C PRO A 116 -12.12 -8.18 -13.75
N PHE A 117 -11.03 -7.47 -14.03
CA PHE A 117 -9.68 -7.98 -14.20
C PHE A 117 -8.73 -7.08 -13.42
N CYS A 118 -7.57 -7.60 -13.03
CA CYS A 118 -6.49 -6.78 -12.49
C CYS A 118 -5.47 -6.55 -13.59
N GLU A 119 -5.01 -5.32 -13.78
CA GLU A 119 -3.89 -5.00 -14.68
C GLU A 119 -4.11 -5.44 -16.14
N HIS A 120 -5.30 -5.26 -16.72
CA HIS A 120 -5.54 -5.77 -18.08
C HIS A 120 -4.91 -4.91 -19.18
N ASN A 121 -4.77 -5.50 -20.37
CA ASN A 121 -4.30 -4.86 -21.61
C ASN A 121 -5.41 -4.50 -22.60
N HIS A 122 -6.68 -4.76 -22.29
CA HIS A 122 -7.76 -4.47 -23.22
C HIS A 122 -7.94 -2.98 -23.54
N PRO A 123 -8.27 -2.63 -24.79
CA PRO A 123 -8.62 -1.27 -25.15
C PRO A 123 -9.97 -0.86 -24.54
N SER A 124 -10.18 0.45 -24.39
CA SER A 124 -11.37 1.02 -23.73
C SER A 124 -12.69 0.54 -24.32
N LYS A 125 -12.78 0.47 -25.66
CA LYS A 125 -13.97 -0.03 -26.38
C LYS A 125 -14.34 -1.48 -26.04
N THR A 126 -13.37 -2.28 -25.63
CA THR A 126 -13.55 -3.71 -25.33
C THR A 126 -13.92 -3.92 -23.86
N ILE A 127 -13.33 -3.16 -22.93
CA ILE A 127 -13.60 -3.32 -21.51
C ILE A 127 -14.86 -2.57 -21.05
N LYS A 128 -15.21 -1.44 -21.69
CA LYS A 128 -16.36 -0.61 -21.33
C LYS A 128 -17.68 -1.40 -21.24
N PRO A 129 -18.05 -2.27 -22.19
CA PRO A 129 -19.29 -3.06 -22.09
C PRO A 129 -19.36 -3.94 -20.83
N ILE A 130 -18.21 -4.43 -20.34
CA ILE A 130 -18.16 -5.25 -19.12
C ILE A 130 -18.36 -4.36 -17.89
N LEU A 131 -17.69 -3.20 -17.83
CA LEU A 131 -17.87 -2.24 -16.74
C LEU A 131 -19.32 -1.74 -16.66
N ASP A 132 -19.94 -1.45 -17.81
CA ASP A 132 -21.36 -1.06 -17.90
C ASP A 132 -22.28 -2.18 -17.35
N GLN A 133 -21.99 -3.44 -17.68
CA GLN A 133 -22.75 -4.58 -17.15
C GLN A 133 -22.55 -4.75 -15.65
N ILE A 134 -21.32 -4.60 -15.13
CA ILE A 134 -21.03 -4.63 -13.69
C ILE A 134 -21.84 -3.52 -13.00
N LYS A 135 -21.80 -2.29 -13.52
CA LYS A 135 -22.54 -1.16 -12.94
C LYS A 135 -24.05 -1.43 -12.88
N LYS A 136 -24.59 -2.08 -13.92
CA LYS A 136 -26.01 -2.46 -13.99
C LYS A 136 -26.40 -3.53 -12.96
N VAL A 137 -25.57 -4.56 -12.77
CA VAL A 137 -25.90 -5.68 -11.85
C VAL A 137 -25.47 -5.43 -10.40
N ALA A 138 -24.59 -4.46 -10.19
CA ALA A 138 -24.06 -4.08 -8.88
C ALA A 138 -24.17 -2.56 -8.66
N PRO A 139 -25.40 -2.00 -8.65
CA PRO A 139 -25.59 -0.55 -8.59
C PRO A 139 -25.06 0.12 -7.31
N ASN A 140 -24.98 -0.62 -6.19
CA ASN A 140 -24.47 -0.11 -4.90
C ASN A 140 -22.93 -0.14 -4.81
N THR A 141 -22.26 -0.35 -5.94
CA THR A 141 -20.79 -0.45 -6.02
C THR A 141 -20.21 0.60 -6.97
N ILE A 142 -18.88 0.78 -6.92
CA ILE A 142 -18.13 1.63 -7.84
C ILE A 142 -17.18 0.76 -8.67
N PRO A 143 -17.53 0.40 -9.91
CA PRO A 143 -16.66 -0.45 -10.74
C PRO A 143 -15.31 0.23 -11.04
N VAL A 144 -14.24 -0.54 -11.02
CA VAL A 144 -12.86 -0.07 -11.25
C VAL A 144 -12.30 -0.66 -12.54
N ASN A 145 -11.62 0.18 -13.31
CA ASN A 145 -10.89 -0.18 -14.51
C ASN A 145 -9.39 -0.32 -14.20
N SER A 146 -8.96 -1.52 -13.82
CA SER A 146 -7.56 -1.82 -13.46
C SER A 146 -6.70 -2.14 -14.68
N ILE A 147 -5.79 -1.23 -15.03
CA ILE A 147 -5.03 -1.29 -16.28
C ILE A 147 -3.54 -1.52 -16.05
N TRP A 148 -2.92 -2.34 -16.91
CA TRP A 148 -1.45 -2.35 -17.07
C TRP A 148 -1.05 -1.48 -18.25
N ARG A 149 -1.45 -1.90 -19.46
CA ARG A 149 -1.34 -1.14 -20.72
C ARG A 149 -2.69 -0.98 -21.43
N GLY A 150 -3.78 -1.26 -20.71
CA GLY A 150 -5.15 -1.13 -21.20
C GLY A 150 -5.59 0.31 -21.42
N GLY A 151 -6.76 0.47 -22.04
CA GLY A 151 -7.36 1.77 -22.29
C GLY A 151 -8.11 2.33 -21.07
N ILE A 152 -7.96 3.63 -20.85
CA ILE A 152 -8.78 4.39 -19.89
C ILE A 152 -10.24 4.43 -20.39
N VAL A 153 -11.20 4.19 -19.50
CA VAL A 153 -12.63 4.32 -19.80
C VAL A 153 -13.22 5.51 -19.06
N TYR A 154 -13.57 6.57 -19.80
CA TYR A 154 -14.20 7.75 -19.23
C TYR A 154 -15.50 7.41 -18.49
N GLY A 155 -15.68 8.02 -17.31
CA GLY A 155 -16.82 7.76 -16.42
C GLY A 155 -16.60 6.63 -15.40
N TYR A 156 -15.45 5.93 -15.46
CA TYR A 156 -15.06 4.91 -14.48
C TYR A 156 -13.75 5.28 -13.79
N THR A 157 -13.61 4.89 -12.52
CA THR A 157 -12.37 5.02 -11.76
C THR A 157 -11.30 4.15 -12.40
N THR A 158 -10.15 4.74 -12.75
CA THR A 158 -9.00 3.98 -13.30
C THR A 158 -8.04 3.61 -12.19
N GLU A 159 -7.61 2.36 -12.14
CA GLU A 159 -6.51 1.95 -11.27
C GLU A 159 -5.24 1.79 -12.08
N ILE A 160 -4.16 2.39 -11.57
CA ILE A 160 -2.81 2.23 -12.07
C ILE A 160 -1.92 1.56 -11.02
N HIS A 161 -0.99 0.73 -11.49
CA HIS A 161 0.00 0.09 -10.64
C HIS A 161 1.38 0.73 -10.78
N LEU A 162 2.05 0.92 -9.64
CA LEU A 162 3.41 1.44 -9.56
C LEU A 162 4.41 0.27 -9.54
N GLU A 163 4.78 -0.19 -10.74
CA GLU A 163 5.80 -1.22 -10.98
C GLU A 163 7.23 -0.72 -10.71
N ASN A 164 8.23 -1.58 -10.90
CA ASN A 164 9.65 -1.20 -10.80
C ASN A 164 10.13 -0.34 -11.99
N SER A 165 9.49 0.81 -12.17
CA SER A 165 9.80 1.79 -13.21
C SER A 165 9.61 3.21 -12.65
N ARG A 166 9.92 4.25 -13.45
CA ARG A 166 9.70 5.64 -13.03
C ARG A 166 8.19 5.91 -12.84
N PRO A 167 7.79 6.88 -11.99
CA PRO A 167 6.39 7.06 -11.67
C PRO A 167 5.59 7.44 -12.92
N ARG A 168 4.47 6.75 -13.14
CA ARG A 168 3.56 6.98 -14.27
C ARG A 168 2.87 8.35 -14.16
N ALA A 169 2.53 8.96 -15.29
CA ALA A 169 1.70 10.17 -15.27
C ALA A 169 0.31 9.82 -14.69
N PRO A 170 -0.29 10.66 -13.83
CA PRO A 170 -1.67 10.48 -13.41
C PRO A 170 -2.60 10.41 -14.63
N PRO A 171 -3.52 9.42 -14.70
CA PRO A 171 -4.50 9.37 -15.79
C PRO A 171 -5.50 10.52 -15.67
N THR A 172 -6.22 10.80 -16.76
CA THR A 172 -7.33 11.74 -16.73
C THR A 172 -8.54 11.14 -16.00
N GLY A 173 -9.29 11.98 -15.28
CA GLY A 173 -10.47 11.56 -14.53
C GLY A 173 -10.14 11.06 -13.11
N GLU A 174 -11.11 10.37 -12.48
CA GLU A 174 -10.90 9.77 -11.16
C GLU A 174 -10.00 8.54 -11.26
N TYR A 175 -9.03 8.42 -10.35
CA TYR A 175 -8.10 7.31 -10.34
C TYR A 175 -7.68 6.89 -8.94
N ILE A 176 -7.17 5.67 -8.87
CA ILE A 176 -6.53 5.09 -7.69
C ILE A 176 -5.14 4.60 -8.06
N VAL A 177 -4.26 4.56 -7.06
CA VAL A 177 -2.89 4.10 -7.21
C VAL A 177 -2.71 2.87 -6.32
N SER A 178 -2.16 1.80 -6.88
CA SER A 178 -1.72 0.63 -6.13
C SER A 178 -0.22 0.45 -6.35
N PHE A 179 0.54 0.15 -5.30
CA PHE A 179 1.94 -0.23 -5.45
C PHE A 179 2.05 -1.67 -5.97
N ASP A 180 3.03 -1.96 -6.82
CA ASP A 180 3.27 -3.32 -7.31
C ASP A 180 4.43 -4.00 -6.53
N GLY A 181 4.48 -3.85 -5.20
CA GLY A 181 5.54 -4.43 -4.36
C GLY A 181 6.86 -3.64 -4.42
N PHE A 182 6.92 -2.72 -5.37
CA PHE A 182 7.99 -1.78 -5.62
C PHE A 182 7.59 -0.36 -5.22
N GLY A 183 8.56 0.55 -5.23
CA GLY A 183 8.36 1.97 -4.88
C GLY A 183 7.77 2.84 -5.97
N GLY A 184 7.72 2.37 -7.23
CA GLY A 184 7.27 3.20 -8.35
C GLY A 184 8.20 4.35 -8.74
N ASP A 185 9.35 4.48 -8.08
CA ASP A 185 10.34 5.54 -8.24
C ASP A 185 11.70 5.03 -8.76
N GLY A 186 11.79 3.72 -9.03
CA GLY A 186 13.03 3.03 -9.42
C GLY A 186 13.90 2.56 -8.25
N SER A 187 13.48 2.79 -7.00
CA SER A 187 14.23 2.38 -5.80
C SER A 187 14.26 0.86 -5.55
N GLY A 188 13.50 0.08 -6.33
CA GLY A 188 13.25 -1.33 -6.05
C GLY A 188 12.04 -1.48 -5.15
N ASP A 189 12.21 -2.14 -4.01
CA ASP A 189 11.11 -2.54 -3.11
C ASP A 189 10.39 -1.34 -2.49
N PHE A 190 9.08 -1.47 -2.21
CA PHE A 190 8.25 -0.42 -1.58
C PHE A 190 8.90 0.22 -0.34
N THR A 191 9.59 -0.58 0.49
CA THR A 191 10.20 -0.11 1.73
C THR A 191 11.40 0.82 1.52
N ASP A 192 11.91 0.91 0.29
CA ASP A 192 13.02 1.76 -0.11
C ASP A 192 12.60 3.06 -0.79
N ALA A 193 11.31 3.20 -1.10
CA ALA A 193 10.74 4.28 -1.88
C ALA A 193 10.75 5.64 -1.16
N ASP A 194 10.84 6.72 -1.94
CA ASP A 194 10.49 8.06 -1.47
C ASP A 194 8.97 8.27 -1.48
N LEU A 195 8.31 7.73 -0.44
CA LEU A 195 6.86 7.81 -0.30
C LEU A 195 6.34 9.25 -0.24
N VAL A 196 7.14 10.22 0.25
CA VAL A 196 6.74 11.63 0.27
C VAL A 196 6.59 12.16 -1.15
N THR A 197 7.56 11.87 -2.01
CA THR A 197 7.52 12.25 -3.43
C THR A 197 6.36 11.55 -4.15
N ILE A 198 6.13 10.26 -3.90
CA ILE A 198 5.00 9.52 -4.48
C ILE A 198 3.65 10.11 -4.05
N PHE A 199 3.43 10.34 -2.76
CA PHE A 199 2.17 10.92 -2.26
C PHE A 199 1.92 12.32 -2.81
N SER A 200 2.97 13.15 -2.93
CA SER A 200 2.87 14.47 -3.55
C SER A 200 2.45 14.39 -5.02
N ARG A 201 3.03 13.44 -5.77
CA ARG A 201 2.72 13.22 -7.20
C ARG A 201 1.28 12.79 -7.43
N TYR A 202 0.75 11.92 -6.58
CA TYR A 202 -0.59 11.33 -6.70
C TYR A 202 -1.57 11.88 -5.67
N LYS A 203 -1.37 13.12 -5.20
CA LYS A 203 -2.23 13.78 -4.20
C LYS A 203 -3.69 13.97 -4.63
N SER A 204 -3.99 13.83 -5.92
CA SER A 204 -5.35 13.90 -6.47
C SER A 204 -5.99 12.52 -6.66
N ALA A 205 -5.28 11.43 -6.35
CA ALA A 205 -5.85 10.10 -6.40
C ALA A 205 -6.95 9.98 -5.33
N ARG A 206 -7.97 9.16 -5.60
CA ARG A 206 -8.98 8.79 -4.61
C ARG A 206 -8.36 7.95 -3.49
N GLN A 207 -7.42 7.07 -3.85
CA GLN A 207 -6.75 6.13 -2.97
C GLN A 207 -5.29 5.96 -3.38
N ILE A 208 -4.41 5.73 -2.40
CA ILE A 208 -3.08 5.16 -2.62
C ILE A 208 -2.94 3.92 -1.74
N ARG A 209 -2.79 2.75 -2.34
CA ARG A 209 -2.77 1.46 -1.63
C ARG A 209 -1.41 0.78 -1.76
N LEU A 210 -0.83 0.43 -0.62
CA LEU A 210 0.45 -0.27 -0.56
C LEU A 210 0.26 -1.77 -0.83
N TRP A 211 1.24 -2.37 -1.51
CA TRP A 211 1.38 -3.81 -1.61
C TRP A 211 2.83 -4.20 -1.35
N ASN A 212 3.03 -5.38 -0.74
CA ASN A 212 4.33 -6.03 -0.62
C ASN A 212 4.20 -7.52 -0.99
N PHE A 213 5.27 -8.11 -1.54
CA PHE A 213 5.34 -9.52 -1.95
C PHE A 213 4.78 -10.53 -0.93
N ARG A 214 4.96 -10.31 0.37
CA ARG A 214 4.41 -11.20 1.41
C ARG A 214 2.88 -11.21 1.44
N PHE A 215 2.21 -10.13 1.05
CA PHE A 215 0.74 -10.10 0.93
C PHE A 215 0.23 -11.00 -0.19
N ASN A 216 1.13 -11.48 -1.04
CA ASN A 216 0.90 -12.48 -2.08
C ASN A 216 1.50 -13.85 -1.72
N GLY A 217 2.03 -14.02 -0.50
CA GLY A 217 2.66 -15.24 0.02
C GLY A 217 4.08 -15.52 -0.49
N LYS A 218 4.65 -14.56 -1.22
CA LYS A 218 6.01 -14.61 -1.76
C LYS A 218 7.02 -14.08 -0.74
N PHE A 219 8.23 -14.61 -0.75
CA PHE A 219 9.33 -14.10 0.08
C PHE A 219 9.78 -12.70 -0.39
N GLY A 220 9.87 -12.49 -1.70
CA GLY A 220 10.26 -11.24 -2.35
C GLY A 220 10.06 -11.30 -3.87
N HIS A 221 10.51 -10.28 -4.60
CA HIS A 221 10.27 -10.17 -6.05
C HIS A 221 10.82 -11.35 -6.87
N LYS A 222 11.93 -11.97 -6.41
CA LYS A 222 12.56 -13.13 -7.09
C LYS A 222 11.90 -14.47 -6.77
N ASP A 223 10.92 -14.50 -5.87
CA ASP A 223 10.21 -15.73 -5.51
C ASP A 223 9.26 -16.15 -6.65
N SER A 224 9.61 -17.26 -7.30
CA SER A 224 8.87 -17.87 -8.41
C SER A 224 7.89 -18.96 -7.96
N ALA A 225 7.70 -19.16 -6.65
CA ALA A 225 6.78 -20.16 -6.13
C ALA A 225 5.37 -20.00 -6.74
N SER A 226 4.85 -21.12 -7.25
CA SER A 226 3.46 -21.21 -7.70
C SER A 226 2.52 -20.92 -6.53
N ILE A 227 1.29 -20.46 -6.81
CA ILE A 227 0.31 -20.07 -5.76
C ILE A 227 0.16 -21.16 -4.68
N ALA A 228 0.14 -22.44 -5.07
CA ALA A 228 0.00 -23.57 -4.15
C ALA A 228 1.20 -23.77 -3.21
N GLN A 229 2.39 -23.29 -3.60
CA GLN A 229 3.65 -23.45 -2.83
C GLN A 229 3.98 -22.24 -1.95
N ARG A 230 3.24 -21.14 -2.10
CA ARG A 230 3.49 -19.90 -1.36
C ARG A 230 3.16 -20.09 0.12
N LYS A 231 4.10 -19.66 0.97
CA LYS A 231 4.05 -19.87 2.43
C LYS A 231 4.48 -18.66 3.26
N ASN A 232 4.96 -17.60 2.62
CA ASN A 232 5.52 -16.43 3.30
C ASN A 232 4.43 -15.39 3.61
N TRP A 233 3.40 -15.82 4.35
CA TRP A 233 2.29 -14.96 4.74
C TRP A 233 2.75 -13.90 5.76
N PRO A 234 2.18 -12.68 5.72
CA PRO A 234 2.56 -11.62 6.63
C PRO A 234 2.04 -11.91 8.04
N ASP A 235 2.84 -11.60 9.06
CA ASP A 235 2.37 -11.55 10.44
C ASP A 235 1.85 -10.14 10.80
N ALA A 236 1.32 -10.00 12.02
CA ALA A 236 0.78 -8.75 12.52
C ALA A 236 1.81 -7.61 12.50
N LYS A 237 3.06 -7.88 12.89
CA LYS A 237 4.11 -6.85 12.94
C LYS A 237 4.52 -6.41 11.55
N TYR A 238 4.57 -7.34 10.60
CA TYR A 238 4.85 -7.06 9.20
C TYR A 238 3.81 -6.12 8.58
N ILE A 239 2.51 -6.41 8.79
CA ILE A 239 1.41 -5.55 8.32
C ILE A 239 1.50 -4.17 8.98
N ARG A 240 1.62 -4.11 10.31
CA ARG A 240 1.67 -2.83 11.04
C ARG A 240 2.85 -1.96 10.62
N GLY A 241 4.01 -2.56 10.36
CA GLY A 241 5.17 -1.81 9.88
C GLY A 241 4.95 -1.19 8.51
N HIS A 242 4.37 -1.92 7.56
CA HIS A 242 4.07 -1.38 6.23
C HIS A 242 2.99 -0.30 6.28
N VAL A 243 1.96 -0.52 7.08
CA VAL A 243 0.91 0.47 7.35
C VAL A 243 1.49 1.77 7.88
N ALA A 244 2.41 1.70 8.85
CA ALA A 244 3.02 2.90 9.43
C ALA A 244 3.81 3.74 8.40
N MET A 245 4.35 3.10 7.34
CA MET A 245 5.01 3.83 6.25
C MET A 245 4.04 4.69 5.42
N MET A 246 2.73 4.46 5.51
CA MET A 246 1.72 5.19 4.75
C MET A 246 1.12 6.39 5.50
N ASP A 247 1.47 6.61 6.77
CA ASP A 247 0.92 7.68 7.63
C ASP A 247 1.41 9.10 7.28
N GLY A 248 2.14 9.26 6.17
CA GLY A 248 2.79 10.52 5.79
C GLY A 248 4.00 10.83 6.68
N ARG A 249 4.87 11.75 6.23
CA ARG A 249 6.09 12.08 6.98
C ARG A 249 5.84 13.13 8.06
N GLU A 250 6.31 12.85 9.27
CA GLU A 250 6.44 13.84 10.32
C GLU A 250 7.80 14.57 10.26
N GLY A 251 7.75 15.86 9.90
CA GLY A 251 8.93 16.73 9.82
C GLY A 251 9.72 16.62 8.52
N ALA A 252 10.80 17.40 8.40
CA ALA A 252 11.60 17.48 7.18
C ALA A 252 12.68 16.38 7.09
N ILE A 253 13.02 15.97 5.87
CA ILE A 253 14.18 15.11 5.61
C ILE A 253 15.45 15.96 5.74
N SER A 254 16.12 15.88 6.88
CA SER A 254 17.35 16.63 7.19
C SER A 254 18.57 15.71 7.39
N TRP A 255 18.48 14.47 6.92
CA TRP A 255 19.48 13.43 7.18
C TRP A 255 20.76 13.59 6.33
N PRO A 256 21.96 13.36 6.90
CA PRO A 256 23.21 13.49 6.15
C PRO A 256 23.34 12.49 5.01
N LYS A 257 23.92 12.94 3.89
CA LYS A 257 24.11 12.12 2.68
C LYS A 257 25.03 10.89 2.89
N ASN A 258 25.89 10.93 3.90
CA ASN A 258 26.80 9.83 4.26
C ASN A 258 26.20 8.86 5.29
N SER A 259 24.91 8.95 5.58
CA SER A 259 24.19 8.08 6.50
C SER A 259 22.89 7.58 5.87
N LEU A 260 22.43 6.39 6.27
CA LEU A 260 21.13 5.85 5.87
C LEU A 260 20.33 5.33 7.08
N TYR A 261 19.04 5.64 7.15
CA TYR A 261 18.07 4.99 8.02
C TYR A 261 17.02 4.31 7.15
N LYS A 262 16.72 3.04 7.41
CA LYS A 262 15.64 2.30 6.76
C LYS A 262 14.66 1.78 7.82
N PRO A 263 13.34 1.92 7.60
CA PRO A 263 12.35 1.37 8.51
C PRO A 263 12.29 -0.17 8.45
N PHE A 264 12.68 -0.75 7.31
CA PHE A 264 12.79 -2.17 7.08
C PHE A 264 14.19 -2.52 6.58
N ALA A 265 14.91 -3.34 7.35
CA ALA A 265 16.09 -4.05 6.87
C ALA A 265 15.71 -5.16 5.88
N ASP A 266 16.58 -5.39 4.91
CA ASP A 266 16.42 -6.46 3.91
C ASP A 266 16.24 -7.82 4.60
N ASP A 267 15.28 -8.58 4.09
CA ASP A 267 14.90 -9.87 4.64
C ASP A 267 15.66 -11.00 3.97
N HIS A 268 16.37 -11.80 4.77
CA HIS A 268 17.14 -12.96 4.30
C HIS A 268 16.56 -14.28 4.80
N GLY A 269 15.41 -14.26 5.49
CA GLY A 269 14.76 -15.44 6.04
C GLY A 269 15.49 -16.04 7.24
N GLN A 270 16.38 -15.28 7.88
CA GLN A 270 17.23 -15.71 8.99
C GLN A 270 16.70 -15.24 10.35
N GLY A 271 15.76 -14.29 10.34
CA GLY A 271 15.23 -13.68 11.56
C GLY A 271 16.25 -12.75 12.22
N GLY A 272 15.97 -12.34 13.47
CA GLY A 272 16.82 -11.40 14.21
C GLY A 272 16.74 -9.98 13.63
N LYS A 273 17.59 -9.68 12.64
CA LYS A 273 17.72 -8.35 12.01
C LYS A 273 16.72 -8.09 10.87
N ASP A 274 16.19 -9.15 10.27
CA ASP A 274 15.33 -9.06 9.09
C ASP A 274 14.07 -8.24 9.40
N ASN A 275 13.69 -7.33 8.50
CA ASN A 275 12.54 -6.42 8.63
C ASN A 275 12.60 -5.44 9.81
N LYS A 276 13.72 -5.34 10.53
CA LYS A 276 13.90 -4.41 11.65
C LYS A 276 14.36 -3.04 11.18
N ALA A 277 14.20 -2.04 12.04
CA ALA A 277 14.79 -0.73 11.80
C ALA A 277 16.31 -0.86 11.72
N MET A 278 16.93 -0.17 10.77
CA MET A 278 18.38 -0.22 10.59
C MET A 278 18.98 1.13 10.21
N ALA A 279 20.26 1.31 10.54
CA ALA A 279 21.03 2.47 10.15
C ALA A 279 22.41 2.09 9.60
N ILE A 280 22.92 2.87 8.66
CA ILE A 280 24.31 2.86 8.22
C ILE A 280 24.92 4.19 8.63
N LEU A 281 25.94 4.14 9.49
CA LEU A 281 26.55 5.32 10.10
C LEU A 281 28.07 5.28 9.93
N SER A 282 28.71 6.44 9.90
CA SER A 282 30.17 6.58 9.88
C SER A 282 30.85 6.28 11.22
N ILE A 283 30.07 6.11 12.29
CA ILE A 283 30.60 5.78 13.61
C ILE A 283 30.94 4.29 13.74
N GLU A 284 32.01 3.99 14.46
CA GLU A 284 32.53 2.63 14.67
C GLU A 284 32.40 2.22 16.15
N ARG A 285 31.17 2.05 16.64
CA ARG A 285 30.88 1.61 18.02
C ARG A 285 30.19 0.25 18.01
N SER A 286 30.15 -0.44 19.16
CA SER A 286 29.41 -1.71 19.29
C SER A 286 27.90 -1.51 19.18
N THR A 287 27.41 -0.33 19.55
CA THR A 287 25.99 0.05 19.48
C THR A 287 25.82 1.48 19.00
N ALA A 288 24.65 1.77 18.43
CA ALA A 288 24.16 3.11 18.16
C ALA A 288 22.91 3.39 19.02
N ARG A 289 22.87 4.55 19.66
CA ARG A 289 21.80 4.99 20.55
C ARG A 289 20.69 5.66 19.75
N VAL A 290 19.44 5.31 20.06
CA VAL A 290 18.25 5.92 19.48
C VAL A 290 17.48 6.65 20.57
N TYR A 291 17.14 7.90 20.32
CA TYR A 291 16.43 8.78 21.22
C TYR A 291 15.10 9.21 20.63
N ASP A 292 14.14 9.57 21.48
CA ASP A 292 12.96 10.32 21.07
C ASP A 292 13.30 11.80 20.80
N SER A 293 12.29 12.58 20.37
CA SER A 293 12.46 14.00 20.05
C SER A 293 12.80 14.91 21.22
N LYS A 294 12.67 14.45 22.47
CA LYS A 294 13.06 15.17 23.70
C LYS A 294 14.39 14.69 24.28
N GLY A 295 15.03 13.71 23.65
CA GLY A 295 16.35 13.21 24.04
C GLY A 295 16.32 12.03 24.99
N SER A 296 15.16 11.42 25.28
CA SER A 296 15.10 10.19 26.07
C SER A 296 15.58 9.01 25.23
N LEU A 297 16.44 8.16 25.78
CA LEU A 297 16.90 6.94 25.11
C LEU A 297 15.74 5.93 24.98
N ILE A 298 15.48 5.44 23.77
CA ILE A 298 14.39 4.48 23.48
C ILE A 298 14.87 3.16 22.86
N ASP A 299 16.07 3.12 22.28
CA ASP A 299 16.66 1.88 21.75
C ASP A 299 18.19 1.91 21.68
N LEU A 300 18.79 0.71 21.60
CA LEU A 300 20.21 0.47 21.37
C LEU A 300 20.36 -0.48 20.19
N MET A 301 20.62 0.08 19.00
CA MET A 301 20.85 -0.72 17.79
C MET A 301 22.24 -1.37 17.84
N LYS A 302 22.33 -2.66 17.53
CA LYS A 302 23.57 -3.44 17.57
C LYS A 302 24.33 -3.36 16.25
N ARG A 303 25.64 -3.17 16.30
CA ARG A 303 26.51 -3.23 15.11
C ARG A 303 26.58 -4.66 14.57
N VAL A 304 26.55 -4.81 13.26
CA VAL A 304 26.72 -6.08 12.55
C VAL A 304 27.85 -5.96 11.52
N LEU A 305 28.81 -6.89 11.60
CA LEU A 305 29.92 -7.02 10.65
C LEU A 305 29.55 -7.90 9.44
N PRO A 306 30.19 -7.71 8.27
CA PRO A 306 31.12 -6.61 7.94
C PRO A 306 30.40 -5.25 7.82
N ASN A 307 31.16 -4.16 7.67
CA ASN A 307 30.60 -2.84 7.35
C ASN A 307 29.93 -2.85 5.95
N HIS A 308 28.98 -1.94 5.72
CA HIS A 308 28.41 -1.72 4.39
C HIS A 308 29.45 -1.02 3.49
N THR A 309 29.70 -1.60 2.32
CA THR A 309 30.72 -1.14 1.38
C THR A 309 30.18 -0.19 0.30
N GLY A 310 28.87 -0.21 0.05
CA GLY A 310 28.23 0.69 -0.92
C GLY A 310 28.00 2.10 -0.38
N ASN A 311 27.28 2.95 -1.12
CA ASN A 311 26.88 4.28 -0.66
C ASN A 311 25.57 4.20 0.15
N PRO A 312 25.52 4.67 1.41
CA PRO A 312 26.63 5.25 2.19
C PRO A 312 27.54 4.16 2.79
N LYS A 313 28.84 4.41 2.84
CA LYS A 313 29.82 3.46 3.42
C LYS A 313 29.84 3.64 4.94
N GLY A 314 29.75 2.55 5.70
CA GLY A 314 29.77 2.66 7.17
C GLY A 314 29.38 1.40 7.91
N ALA A 315 29.39 1.49 9.24
CA ALA A 315 28.94 0.43 10.12
C ALA A 315 27.42 0.27 10.04
N ARG A 316 26.95 -0.98 10.03
CA ARG A 316 25.53 -1.33 9.97
C ARG A 316 25.02 -1.58 11.37
N TYR A 317 23.93 -0.90 11.74
CA TYR A 317 23.28 -1.00 13.03
C TYR A 317 21.85 -1.48 12.85
N TYR A 318 21.41 -2.43 13.66
CA TYR A 318 20.07 -3.01 13.59
C TYR A 318 19.39 -2.95 14.94
N SER A 319 18.13 -2.53 14.95
CA SER A 319 17.26 -2.65 16.11
C SER A 319 16.78 -4.10 16.29
N THR A 320 16.33 -4.44 17.50
CA THR A 320 15.52 -5.65 17.73
C THR A 320 14.03 -5.40 17.42
N ARG A 321 13.65 -4.13 17.25
CA ARG A 321 12.30 -3.63 17.03
C ARG A 321 12.06 -3.31 15.56
N TYR A 322 10.81 -3.43 15.14
CA TYR A 322 10.35 -2.80 13.91
C TYR A 322 10.36 -1.28 14.09
N ALA A 323 10.55 -0.55 13.00
CA ALA A 323 10.52 0.90 12.99
C ALA A 323 9.26 1.50 13.65
N TYR A 324 8.08 0.95 13.35
CA TYR A 324 6.84 1.42 13.95
C TYR A 324 6.79 1.27 15.47
N GLU A 325 7.47 0.27 16.04
CA GLU A 325 7.56 0.12 17.49
C GLU A 325 8.45 1.22 18.10
N LEU A 326 9.47 1.72 17.37
CA LEU A 326 10.24 2.89 17.77
C LEU A 326 9.40 4.17 17.68
N GLY A 327 8.64 4.33 16.59
CA GLY A 327 7.72 5.45 16.40
C GLY A 327 6.61 5.49 17.47
N ASP A 328 6.05 4.34 17.84
CA ASP A 328 5.05 4.22 18.91
C ASP A 328 5.62 4.65 20.28
N LEU A 329 6.86 4.25 20.59
CA LEU A 329 7.56 4.66 21.81
C LEU A 329 7.84 6.17 21.82
N ALA A 330 8.36 6.72 20.72
CA ALA A 330 8.63 8.15 20.59
C ALA A 330 7.33 8.98 20.73
N LYS A 331 6.24 8.52 20.09
CA LYS A 331 4.92 9.19 20.15
C LYS A 331 4.36 9.15 21.56
N LYS A 332 4.47 8.02 22.26
CA LYS A 332 4.07 7.91 23.67
C LYS A 332 4.83 8.90 24.55
N ASN A 333 6.12 9.08 24.35
CA ASN A 333 6.94 9.97 25.19
C ASN A 333 6.78 11.46 24.86
N THR A 334 6.57 11.79 23.59
CA THR A 334 6.75 13.17 23.10
C THR A 334 5.56 13.72 22.30
N GLY A 335 4.59 12.89 21.94
CA GLY A 335 3.53 13.22 20.97
C GLY A 335 3.97 13.14 19.51
N SER A 336 5.26 12.91 19.24
CA SER A 336 5.89 12.88 17.91
C SER A 336 6.48 11.49 17.63
N ARG A 337 6.33 10.99 16.40
CA ARG A 337 6.97 9.72 15.96
C ARG A 337 8.44 9.90 15.58
N ARG A 338 8.96 11.12 15.65
CA ARG A 338 10.34 11.43 15.27
C ARG A 338 11.35 10.88 16.28
N ILE A 339 12.42 10.31 15.75
CA ILE A 339 13.54 9.74 16.49
C ILE A 339 14.85 10.39 16.05
N ARG A 340 15.85 10.33 16.94
CA ARG A 340 17.23 10.74 16.67
C ARG A 340 18.15 9.55 16.88
N ILE A 341 19.04 9.28 15.92
CA ILE A 341 20.07 8.25 16.04
C ILE A 341 21.41 8.94 16.29
N GLU A 342 22.03 8.66 17.44
CA GLU A 342 23.24 9.35 17.91
C GLU A 342 23.05 10.88 17.89
N ASN A 343 23.96 11.63 17.26
CA ASN A 343 23.90 13.08 17.14
C ASN A 343 23.35 13.54 15.77
N LEU A 344 22.70 12.64 15.03
CA LEU A 344 22.11 12.99 13.74
C LEU A 344 20.82 13.81 13.92
N PRO A 345 20.38 14.56 12.89
CA PRO A 345 19.10 15.23 12.90
C PRO A 345 17.93 14.26 13.12
N LEU A 346 16.81 14.79 13.65
CA LEU A 346 15.58 14.04 13.81
C LEU A 346 15.07 13.52 12.46
N THR A 347 14.57 12.30 12.46
CA THR A 347 13.88 11.67 11.33
C THR A 347 12.57 11.08 11.81
N ASP A 348 11.61 10.97 10.91
CA ASP A 348 10.47 10.07 11.09
C ASP A 348 10.99 8.64 11.30
N ALA A 349 10.44 7.93 12.29
CA ALA A 349 10.79 6.54 12.56
C ALA A 349 10.28 5.59 11.48
N ASP A 350 9.15 5.87 10.84
CA ASP A 350 8.51 4.92 9.91
C ASP A 350 9.00 5.06 8.48
N LEU A 351 9.74 6.12 8.17
CA LEU A 351 10.16 6.42 6.82
C LEU A 351 11.67 6.44 6.68
N ARG A 352 12.12 5.96 5.52
CA ARG A 352 13.53 5.98 5.12
C ARG A 352 14.08 7.40 5.16
N SER A 353 15.31 7.59 5.63
CA SER A 353 15.97 8.90 5.61
C SER A 353 17.42 8.81 5.16
N GLY A 354 17.87 9.85 4.46
CA GLY A 354 19.19 9.91 3.83
C GLY A 354 19.09 9.64 2.33
N LEU A 355 19.80 8.63 1.84
CA LEU A 355 19.88 8.31 0.41
C LEU A 355 18.65 7.54 -0.07
N PHE A 356 17.91 8.10 -1.02
CA PHE A 356 16.97 7.38 -1.90
C PHE A 356 17.74 7.06 -3.19
N ARG A 357 17.71 5.80 -3.64
CA ARG A 357 18.50 5.36 -4.81
C ARG A 357 17.71 5.56 -6.10
#